data_AF-A0A0V0I3K4-F1
#
_entry.id   AF-A0A0V0I3K4-F1
#
_cell.length_a   1.000
_cell.length_b   1.000
_cell.length_c   1.000
_cell.angle_alpha   90.00
_cell.angle_beta   90.00
_cell.angle_gamma   90.00
#
_symmetry.space_group_name_H-M   'P 1'
#
loop_
_entity.id
_entity.type
_entity.pdbx_description
1 polymer ?
#
loop_
_entity_poly.entity_id
_entity_poly.type
_entity_poly.pdbx_seq_one_letter_code
_entity_poly.pdbx_strand_id
1 'polypeptide(L)'
;METETEMLNTYFSNGAEVEISSDEDGFRGAWYEGIVVRPIQKKQRTNKDDDDDESSNKLRVLVEYKTLMADKKGKRPLKEAMTLVQLRPRPPPERRRKFKVSDEVDAYYNDGWWEGVVMEVSSDGKYSVFFRGTRDQLEFEESRIRIHREWANGEWTPPFGDEGEEKKKRRNLYLLKRNPTTKLQKFLEKGH
;
A
#
# COMPACT_ATOMS: atom_id res chain seq x y z
N MET A 1 -9.75 20.25 -4.80
CA MET A 1 -10.43 20.44 -3.50
C MET A 1 -11.67 19.55 -3.34
N GLU A 2 -12.49 19.37 -4.39
CA GLU A 2 -13.64 18.43 -4.35
C GLU A 2 -13.19 16.97 -4.13
N THR A 3 -12.10 16.53 -4.77
CA THR A 3 -11.57 15.17 -4.65
C THR A 3 -11.06 14.80 -3.25
N GLU A 4 -10.31 15.66 -2.58
CA GLU A 4 -9.78 15.39 -1.23
C GLU A 4 -10.89 15.32 -0.17
N THR A 5 -11.90 16.17 -0.30
CA THR A 5 -13.04 16.20 0.64
C THR A 5 -13.92 14.96 0.46
N GLU A 6 -14.12 14.53 -0.78
CA GLU A 6 -14.81 13.27 -1.08
C GLU A 6 -14.01 12.06 -0.57
N MET A 7 -12.71 12.01 -0.81
CA MET A 7 -11.83 10.95 -0.28
C MET A 7 -11.90 10.87 1.25
N LEU A 8 -11.88 12.03 1.93
CA LEU A 8 -12.02 12.10 3.37
C LEU A 8 -13.35 11.49 3.85
N ASN A 9 -14.46 11.89 3.24
CA ASN A 9 -15.79 11.46 3.68
C ASN A 9 -16.06 9.99 3.36
N THR A 10 -15.49 9.47 2.26
CA THR A 10 -15.72 8.10 1.80
C THR A 10 -14.81 7.09 2.50
N TYR A 11 -13.52 7.40 2.66
CA TYR A 11 -12.51 6.42 3.10
C TYR A 11 -11.92 6.71 4.48
N PHE A 12 -11.99 7.95 4.95
CA PHE A 12 -11.29 8.41 6.15
C PHE A 12 -12.24 9.08 7.15
N SER A 13 -13.43 8.49 7.33
CA SER A 13 -14.37 8.86 8.37
C SER A 13 -13.90 8.39 9.75
N ASN A 14 -14.44 8.98 10.82
CA ASN A 14 -14.16 8.54 12.19
C ASN A 14 -14.41 7.02 12.34
N GLY A 15 -13.45 6.30 12.92
CA GLY A 15 -13.47 4.86 13.13
C GLY A 15 -13.00 4.04 11.93
N ALA A 16 -12.73 4.65 10.77
CA ALA A 16 -12.22 3.92 9.61
C ALA A 16 -10.85 3.31 9.90
N GLU A 17 -10.67 2.04 9.52
CA GLU A 17 -9.37 1.38 9.57
C GLU A 17 -8.53 1.79 8.38
N VAL A 18 -7.30 2.21 8.66
CA VAL A 18 -6.37 2.75 7.67
C VAL A 18 -4.99 2.11 7.83
N GLU A 19 -4.19 2.24 6.78
CA GLU A 19 -2.76 2.08 6.86
C GLU A 19 -2.07 3.43 6.68
N ILE A 20 -1.01 3.64 7.45
CA ILE A 20 -0.31 4.91 7.62
C ILE A 20 1.13 4.73 7.15
N SER A 21 1.58 5.59 6.24
CA SER A 21 2.98 5.65 5.80
C SER A 21 3.68 6.88 6.38
N SER A 22 5.01 6.81 6.47
CA SER A 22 5.85 7.92 6.89
C SER A 22 6.98 8.16 5.87
N ASP A 23 7.25 9.43 5.61
CA ASP A 23 8.37 9.86 4.75
C ASP A 23 9.68 10.01 5.54
N GLU A 24 9.65 9.79 6.85
CA GLU A 24 10.81 9.82 7.72
C GLU A 24 11.83 8.74 7.33
N ASP A 25 13.11 9.10 7.40
CA ASP A 25 14.19 8.18 7.09
C ASP A 25 14.14 6.97 8.05
N GLY A 26 14.19 5.77 7.46
CA GLY A 26 14.04 4.51 8.21
C GLY A 26 12.61 3.98 8.28
N PHE A 27 11.58 4.75 7.90
CA PHE A 27 10.18 4.30 7.86
C PHE A 27 9.59 4.28 6.44
N ARG A 28 10.34 4.77 5.45
CA ARG A 28 9.91 4.75 4.04
C ARG A 28 9.66 3.33 3.54
N GLY A 29 8.53 3.14 2.87
CA GLY A 29 8.10 1.85 2.34
C GLY A 29 7.38 0.96 3.36
N ALA A 30 7.17 1.44 4.59
CA ALA A 30 6.36 0.77 5.60
C ALA A 30 4.94 1.33 5.68
N TRP A 31 3.99 0.45 5.93
CA TRP A 31 2.59 0.75 6.20
C TRP A 31 2.20 0.22 7.58
N TYR A 32 1.82 1.12 8.47
CA TYR A 32 1.41 0.79 9.85
C TYR A 32 -0.10 0.82 9.98
N GLU A 33 -0.69 -0.15 10.68
CA GLU A 33 -2.13 -0.17 10.88
C GLU A 33 -2.57 0.91 11.87
N GLY A 34 -3.69 1.57 11.55
CA GLY A 34 -4.27 2.60 12.40
C GLY A 34 -5.78 2.74 12.24
N ILE A 35 -6.33 3.69 12.99
CA ILE A 35 -7.75 4.05 13.00
C ILE A 35 -7.86 5.56 12.90
N VAL A 36 -8.77 6.05 12.05
CA VAL A 36 -9.09 7.46 11.99
C VAL A 36 -9.82 7.89 13.25
N VAL A 37 -9.27 8.86 13.98
CA VAL A 37 -9.92 9.47 15.14
C VAL A 37 -10.88 10.56 14.68
N ARG A 38 -10.41 11.49 13.83
CA ARG A 38 -11.23 12.55 13.26
C ARG A 38 -10.49 13.33 12.17
N PRO A 39 -11.22 13.94 11.22
CA PRO A 39 -10.68 15.02 10.40
C PRO A 39 -10.24 16.22 11.24
N ILE A 40 -9.20 16.93 10.79
CA ILE A 40 -8.76 18.20 11.36
C ILE A 40 -9.25 19.30 10.42
N GLN A 41 -10.29 20.02 10.85
CA GLN A 41 -10.83 21.14 10.09
C GLN A 41 -9.85 22.30 10.06
N LYS A 42 -9.78 22.99 8.92
CA LYS A 42 -9.01 24.23 8.76
C LYS A 42 -9.56 25.28 9.73
N LYS A 43 -8.69 25.94 10.51
CA LYS A 43 -9.08 27.20 11.14
C LYS A 43 -9.30 28.22 10.03
N GLN A 44 -10.43 28.94 10.03
CA GLN A 44 -10.59 30.06 9.12
C GLN A 44 -9.50 31.09 9.42
N ARG A 45 -8.67 31.42 8.43
CA ARG A 45 -7.63 32.44 8.54
C ARG A 45 -8.31 33.79 8.80
N THR A 46 -7.99 34.44 9.91
CA THR A 46 -8.51 35.79 10.22
C THR A 46 -7.61 36.89 9.65
N ASN A 47 -6.32 36.63 9.40
CA ASN A 47 -5.36 37.62 8.90
C ASN A 47 -4.51 37.07 7.74
N LYS A 48 -4.07 37.98 6.85
CA LYS A 48 -3.40 37.70 5.57
C LYS A 48 -1.86 37.67 5.65
N ASP A 49 -1.29 37.90 6.83
CA ASP A 49 0.14 38.17 7.00
C ASP A 49 0.94 36.98 7.58
N ASP A 50 0.28 35.84 7.82
CA ASP A 50 0.98 34.62 8.25
C ASP A 50 1.59 33.92 7.02
N ASP A 51 2.91 33.74 7.04
CA ASP A 51 3.73 33.10 6.02
C ASP A 51 3.00 31.96 5.30
N ASP A 52 3.01 32.05 3.96
CA ASP A 52 2.32 31.12 3.05
C ASP A 52 3.06 29.78 2.98
N ASP A 53 3.08 29.04 4.10
CA ASP A 53 3.50 27.64 4.11
C ASP A 53 2.42 26.84 3.39
N GLU A 54 2.71 26.42 2.16
CA GLU A 54 1.88 25.56 1.33
C GLU A 54 1.47 24.25 2.06
N SER A 55 2.23 23.82 3.09
CA SER A 55 1.88 22.68 3.95
C SER A 55 0.71 22.96 4.92
N SER A 56 0.44 24.23 5.23
CA SER A 56 -0.58 24.66 6.19
C SER A 56 -2.02 24.53 5.65
N ASN A 57 -2.18 24.41 4.32
CA ASN A 57 -3.49 24.40 3.67
C ASN A 57 -3.99 22.99 3.29
N LYS A 58 -3.21 21.93 3.55
CA LYS A 58 -3.61 20.54 3.26
C LYS A 58 -4.60 20.01 4.29
N LEU A 59 -5.58 19.22 3.84
CA LEU A 59 -6.49 18.51 4.73
C LEU A 59 -5.71 17.47 5.54
N ARG A 60 -5.90 17.46 6.86
CA ARG A 60 -5.25 16.50 7.76
C ARG A 60 -6.27 15.67 8.52
N VAL A 61 -5.86 14.47 8.89
CA VAL A 61 -6.66 13.52 9.66
C VAL A 61 -5.85 13.11 10.88
N LEU A 62 -6.46 13.18 12.06
CA LEU A 62 -5.88 12.63 13.26
C LEU A 62 -6.10 11.12 13.24
N VAL A 63 -5.02 10.35 13.26
CA VAL A 63 -5.05 8.89 13.31
C VAL A 63 -4.44 8.39 14.62
N GLU A 64 -4.85 7.20 15.03
CA GLU A 64 -4.32 6.44 16.15
C GLU A 64 -3.70 5.15 15.62
N TYR A 65 -2.43 4.88 15.92
CA TYR A 65 -1.77 3.64 15.51
C TYR A 65 -2.24 2.46 16.36
N LYS A 66 -2.40 1.27 15.76
CA LYS A 66 -2.82 0.06 16.49
C LYS A 66 -1.68 -0.56 17.30
N THR A 67 -0.46 -0.50 16.78
CA THR A 67 0.71 -1.20 17.33
C THR A 67 1.74 -0.26 17.95
N LEU A 68 1.80 1.01 17.52
CA LEU A 68 2.75 1.99 18.03
C LEU A 68 2.20 2.74 19.24
N MET A 69 3.03 2.93 20.27
CA MET A 69 2.65 3.49 21.56
C MET A 69 3.41 4.79 21.85
N ALA A 70 2.70 5.82 22.32
CA ALA A 70 3.28 7.11 22.71
C ALA A 70 4.05 7.06 24.03
N ASP A 71 3.83 6.03 24.84
CA ASP A 71 4.56 5.83 26.09
C ASP A 71 5.26 4.48 26.16
N LYS A 72 6.39 4.46 26.88
CA LYS A 72 7.20 3.25 27.11
C LYS A 72 6.45 2.17 27.88
N LYS A 73 5.32 2.49 28.51
CA LYS A 73 4.51 1.56 29.30
C LYS A 73 3.46 0.84 28.44
N GLY A 74 3.33 1.19 27.16
CA GLY A 74 2.37 0.61 26.22
C GLY A 74 0.90 0.90 26.56
N LYS A 75 0.62 1.98 27.30
CA LYS A 75 -0.74 2.29 27.78
C LYS A 75 -1.50 3.26 26.89
N ARG A 76 -0.78 4.05 26.10
CA ARG A 76 -1.38 5.06 25.22
C ARG A 76 -0.88 4.85 23.80
N PRO A 77 -1.78 4.50 22.86
CA PRO A 77 -1.47 4.47 21.45
C PRO A 77 -0.91 5.81 20.96
N LEU A 78 -0.01 5.76 19.99
CA LEU A 78 0.51 6.94 19.32
C LEU A 78 -0.59 7.57 18.45
N LYS A 79 -0.66 8.90 18.44
CA LYS A 79 -1.59 9.67 17.60
C LYS A 79 -0.85 10.73 16.83
N GLU A 80 -1.13 10.83 15.54
CA GLU A 80 -0.48 11.78 14.64
C GLU A 80 -1.46 12.39 13.65
N ALA A 81 -1.15 13.61 13.21
CA ALA A 81 -1.92 14.33 12.20
C ALA A 81 -1.33 14.09 10.82
N MET A 82 -1.98 13.24 10.03
CA MET A 82 -1.49 12.80 8.74
C MET A 82 -2.18 13.53 7.60
N THR A 83 -1.48 13.75 6.50
CA THR A 83 -2.09 14.20 5.25
C THR A 83 -2.72 13.01 4.51
N LEU A 84 -3.67 13.26 3.60
CA LEU A 84 -4.34 12.17 2.87
C LEU A 84 -3.40 11.30 2.03
N VAL A 85 -2.27 11.84 1.57
CA VAL A 85 -1.29 11.08 0.76
C VAL A 85 -0.50 10.06 1.59
N GLN A 86 -0.48 10.23 2.92
CA GLN A 86 0.18 9.31 3.86
C GLN A 86 -0.78 8.24 4.39
N LEU A 87 -2.01 8.20 3.87
CA LEU A 87 -3.07 7.31 4.32
C LEU A 87 -3.63 6.52 3.15
N ARG A 88 -3.94 5.26 3.42
CA ARG A 88 -4.80 4.43 2.57
C ARG A 88 -5.80 3.66 3.40
N PRO A 89 -6.96 3.25 2.85
CA PRO A 89 -7.84 2.32 3.53
C PRO A 89 -7.09 1.04 3.90
N ARG A 90 -7.53 0.34 4.94
CA ARG A 90 -7.06 -1.02 5.16
C ARG A 90 -7.38 -1.88 3.91
N PRO A 91 -6.40 -2.58 3.31
CA PRO A 91 -6.66 -3.44 2.17
C PRO A 91 -7.65 -4.56 2.57
N PRO A 92 -8.65 -4.86 1.72
CA PRO A 92 -9.56 -5.98 1.92
C PRO A 92 -8.83 -7.29 2.22
N PRO A 93 -9.42 -8.16 3.07
CA PRO A 93 -8.87 -9.49 3.33
C PRO A 93 -8.73 -10.29 2.03
N GLU A 94 -7.54 -10.82 1.79
CA GLU A 94 -7.27 -11.66 0.62
C GLU A 94 -7.28 -13.15 0.95
N ARG A 95 -7.63 -13.95 -0.05
CA ARG A 95 -7.40 -15.39 0.00
C ARG A 95 -5.90 -15.65 -0.02
N ARG A 96 -5.49 -16.62 0.80
CA ARG A 96 -4.14 -17.18 0.79
C ARG A 96 -3.77 -17.67 -0.60
N ARG A 97 -2.53 -17.38 -1.01
CA ARG A 97 -1.98 -17.73 -2.30
C ARG A 97 -0.50 -18.04 -2.14
N LYS A 98 0.05 -18.83 -3.06
CA LYS A 98 1.49 -19.01 -3.17
C LYS A 98 2.10 -17.86 -3.95
N PHE A 99 3.27 -17.42 -3.51
CA PHE A 99 4.08 -16.40 -4.20
C PHE A 99 5.18 -17.08 -5.02
N LYS A 100 5.73 -16.34 -5.97
CA LYS A 100 6.84 -16.78 -6.81
C LYS A 100 7.95 -15.73 -6.79
N VAL A 101 9.14 -16.15 -7.17
CA VAL A 101 10.28 -15.25 -7.35
C VAL A 101 9.89 -14.08 -8.25
N SER A 102 10.34 -12.88 -7.89
CA SER A 102 10.01 -11.59 -8.49
C SER A 102 8.60 -11.05 -8.24
N ASP A 103 7.75 -11.71 -7.43
CA ASP A 103 6.51 -11.08 -6.97
C ASP A 103 6.83 -9.91 -6.02
N GLU A 104 6.16 -8.78 -6.23
CA GLU A 104 6.16 -7.62 -5.32
C GLU A 104 5.16 -7.88 -4.18
N VAL A 105 5.64 -7.74 -2.96
CA VAL A 105 4.92 -8.12 -1.75
C VAL A 105 5.08 -7.09 -0.65
N ASP A 106 4.11 -7.02 0.25
CA ASP A 106 4.34 -6.42 1.57
C ASP A 106 4.60 -7.56 2.58
N ALA A 107 5.67 -7.46 3.36
CA ALA A 107 6.00 -8.41 4.42
C ALA A 107 5.80 -7.78 5.80
N TYR A 108 5.16 -8.51 6.72
CA TYR A 108 4.88 -8.03 8.07
C TYR A 108 6.10 -8.20 8.98
N TYR A 109 6.72 -7.07 9.33
CA TYR A 109 7.95 -6.99 10.14
C TYR A 109 7.95 -5.71 10.98
N ASN A 110 8.46 -5.78 12.23
CA ASN A 110 8.49 -4.64 13.16
C ASN A 110 7.16 -3.84 13.21
N ASP A 111 6.06 -4.57 13.38
CA ASP A 111 4.70 -4.03 13.53
C ASP A 111 4.14 -3.23 12.34
N GLY A 112 4.77 -3.36 11.17
CA GLY A 112 4.34 -2.76 9.91
C GLY A 112 4.44 -3.71 8.72
N TRP A 113 3.83 -3.31 7.62
CA TRP A 113 3.88 -3.98 6.31
C TRP A 113 4.91 -3.29 5.42
N TRP A 114 5.98 -3.99 5.07
CA TRP A 114 7.13 -3.44 4.35
C TRP A 114 7.16 -3.92 2.91
N GLU A 115 7.26 -2.99 1.96
CA GLU A 115 7.43 -3.30 0.54
C GLU A 115 8.73 -4.06 0.29
N GLY A 116 8.62 -5.20 -0.41
CA GLY A 116 9.74 -6.03 -0.78
C GLY A 116 9.48 -6.89 -2.02
N VAL A 117 10.50 -7.62 -2.44
CA VAL A 117 10.44 -8.53 -3.58
C VAL A 117 10.84 -9.93 -3.16
N VAL A 118 10.07 -10.93 -3.56
CA VAL A 118 10.41 -12.33 -3.32
C VAL A 118 11.64 -12.70 -4.17
N MET A 119 12.74 -13.06 -3.52
CA MET A 119 13.98 -13.48 -4.17
C MET A 119 14.05 -15.00 -4.32
N GLU A 120 13.57 -15.73 -3.32
CA GLU A 120 13.65 -17.20 -3.27
C GLU A 120 12.40 -17.79 -2.61
N VAL A 121 12.07 -19.02 -3.01
CA VAL A 121 11.01 -19.83 -2.39
C VAL A 121 11.66 -21.10 -1.88
N SER A 122 11.72 -21.25 -0.56
CA SER A 122 12.35 -22.38 0.12
C SER A 122 11.48 -23.64 -0.01
N SER A 123 12.10 -24.82 0.06
CA SER A 123 11.40 -26.11 -0.03
C SER A 123 10.45 -26.38 1.15
N ASP A 124 10.67 -25.72 2.29
CA ASP A 124 9.79 -25.73 3.46
C ASP A 124 8.58 -24.78 3.32
N GLY A 125 8.44 -24.09 2.19
CA GLY A 125 7.29 -23.26 1.86
C GLY A 125 7.39 -21.81 2.34
N LYS A 126 8.56 -21.38 2.81
CA LYS A 126 8.86 -20.00 3.16
C LYS A 126 9.38 -19.19 1.98
N TYR A 127 9.37 -17.88 2.15
CA TYR A 127 9.79 -16.93 1.11
C TYR A 127 10.89 -16.03 1.63
N SER A 128 11.96 -15.91 0.87
CA SER A 128 13.00 -14.93 1.11
C SER A 128 12.63 -13.62 0.41
N VAL A 129 12.46 -12.54 1.17
CA VAL A 129 12.01 -11.24 0.70
C VAL A 129 13.14 -10.22 0.87
N PHE A 130 13.47 -9.51 -0.22
CA PHE A 130 14.45 -8.43 -0.23
C PHE A 130 13.79 -7.06 -0.11
N PHE A 131 14.26 -6.25 0.83
CA PHE A 131 13.79 -4.89 1.09
C PHE A 131 14.76 -3.88 0.49
N ARG A 132 14.32 -3.14 -0.54
CA ARG A 132 15.19 -2.19 -1.26
C ARG A 132 15.70 -1.05 -0.37
N GLY A 133 14.85 -0.58 0.56
CA GLY A 133 15.16 0.55 1.43
C GLY A 133 16.32 0.28 2.40
N THR A 134 16.33 -0.90 3.02
CA THR A 134 17.37 -1.28 3.99
C THR A 134 18.47 -2.16 3.40
N ARG A 135 18.25 -2.73 2.21
CA ARG A 135 19.09 -3.76 1.57
C ARG A 135 19.18 -5.07 2.36
N ASP A 136 18.18 -5.34 3.20
CA ASP A 136 18.07 -6.59 3.93
C ASP A 136 17.33 -7.65 3.13
N GLN A 137 17.63 -8.91 3.40
CA GLN A 137 16.90 -10.07 2.88
C GLN A 137 16.52 -10.97 4.06
N LEU A 138 15.22 -11.18 4.28
CA LEU A 138 14.69 -11.91 5.43
C LEU A 138 13.71 -13.01 4.96
N GLU A 139 13.56 -14.05 5.77
CA GLU A 139 12.67 -15.17 5.48
C GLU A 139 11.32 -15.03 6.21
N PHE A 140 10.22 -15.29 5.50
CA PHE A 140 8.87 -15.14 6.01
C PHE A 140 7.98 -16.33 5.65
N GLU A 141 7.07 -16.64 6.58
CA GLU A 141 5.94 -17.54 6.36
C GLU A 141 4.90 -16.91 5.43
N GLU A 142 4.12 -17.73 4.71
CA GLU A 142 3.03 -17.27 3.82
C GLU A 142 2.06 -16.32 4.53
N SER A 143 1.78 -16.55 5.82
CA SER A 143 0.84 -15.74 6.61
C SER A 143 1.33 -14.33 6.92
N ARG A 144 2.63 -14.07 6.73
CA ARG A 144 3.28 -12.77 6.98
C ARG A 144 3.57 -12.00 5.70
N ILE A 145 3.06 -12.45 4.57
CA ILE A 145 3.28 -11.83 3.26
C ILE A 145 1.94 -11.63 2.57
N ARG A 146 1.79 -10.49 1.90
CA ARG A 146 0.64 -10.20 1.03
C ARG A 146 1.13 -9.58 -0.28
N ILE A 147 0.26 -9.56 -1.29
CA ILE A 147 0.56 -8.83 -2.53
C ILE A 147 0.74 -7.35 -2.21
N HIS A 148 1.81 -6.76 -2.72
CA HIS A 148 1.99 -5.31 -2.68
C HIS A 148 0.97 -4.63 -3.61
N ARG A 149 0.31 -3.59 -3.10
CA ARG A 149 -0.64 -2.79 -3.87
C ARG A 149 -0.47 -1.33 -3.55
N GLU A 150 -0.66 -0.52 -4.57
CA GLU A 150 -0.74 0.92 -4.47
C GLU A 150 -2.18 1.39 -4.34
N TRP A 151 -2.39 2.44 -3.55
CA TRP A 151 -3.67 3.11 -3.40
C TRP A 151 -3.58 4.52 -3.95
N ALA A 152 -4.37 4.81 -4.99
CA ALA A 152 -4.43 6.13 -5.58
C ALA A 152 -5.83 6.41 -6.12
N ASN A 153 -6.34 7.63 -5.89
CA ASN A 153 -7.61 8.10 -6.44
C ASN A 153 -8.81 7.16 -6.21
N GLY A 154 -8.91 6.53 -5.04
CA GLY A 154 -10.02 5.64 -4.74
C GLY A 154 -9.87 4.22 -5.29
N GLU A 155 -8.75 3.90 -5.94
CA GLU A 155 -8.51 2.58 -6.55
C GLU A 155 -7.24 1.90 -6.02
N TRP A 156 -7.32 0.57 -5.93
CA TRP A 156 -6.18 -0.28 -5.64
C TRP A 156 -5.56 -0.82 -6.94
N THR A 157 -4.24 -0.75 -7.02
CA THR A 157 -3.47 -1.31 -8.14
C THR A 157 -2.39 -2.26 -7.62
N PRO A 158 -2.37 -3.54 -8.05
CA PRO A 158 -3.41 -4.20 -8.85
C PRO A 158 -4.79 -4.20 -8.16
N PRO A 159 -5.89 -4.52 -8.86
CA PRO A 159 -7.23 -4.66 -8.26
C PRO A 159 -7.37 -5.96 -7.48
N PHE A 160 -8.27 -5.99 -6.50
CA PHE A 160 -8.63 -7.20 -5.76
C PHE A 160 -9.52 -8.13 -6.61
N GLY A 161 -9.54 -9.43 -6.26
CA GLY A 161 -10.46 -10.42 -6.83
C GLY A 161 -10.41 -10.60 -8.37
N ASP A 162 -11.57 -10.96 -8.94
CA ASP A 162 -11.76 -11.25 -10.37
C ASP A 162 -11.51 -10.04 -11.27
N GLU A 163 -11.71 -8.82 -10.76
CA GLU A 163 -11.39 -7.58 -11.48
C GLU A 163 -9.90 -7.49 -11.80
N GLY A 164 -9.04 -7.99 -10.92
CA GLY A 164 -7.60 -8.08 -11.14
C GLY A 164 -7.26 -9.06 -12.26
N GLU A 165 -7.96 -10.19 -12.35
CA GLU A 165 -7.78 -11.16 -13.42
C GLU A 165 -8.32 -10.65 -14.75
N GLU A 166 -9.49 -10.03 -14.76
CA GLU A 166 -10.14 -9.41 -15.92
C GLU A 166 -9.25 -8.30 -16.50
N LYS A 167 -8.74 -7.38 -15.66
CA LYS A 167 -7.81 -6.32 -16.10
C LYS A 167 -6.47 -6.91 -16.58
N LYS A 168 -5.95 -7.97 -15.94
CA LYS A 168 -4.76 -8.70 -16.44
C LYS A 168 -5.00 -9.34 -17.81
N LYS A 169 -6.15 -10.00 -18.01
CA LYS A 169 -6.57 -10.58 -19.30
C LYS A 169 -6.69 -9.49 -20.37
N ARG A 170 -7.33 -8.36 -20.07
CA ARG A 170 -7.45 -7.21 -20.98
C ARG A 170 -6.09 -6.60 -21.33
N ARG A 171 -5.20 -6.41 -20.35
CA ARG A 171 -3.83 -5.90 -20.59
C ARG A 171 -2.99 -6.88 -21.42
N ASN A 172 -3.05 -8.17 -21.11
CA ASN A 172 -2.36 -9.20 -21.90
C ASN A 172 -2.92 -9.27 -23.32
N LEU A 173 -4.24 -9.22 -23.50
CA LEU A 173 -4.88 -9.17 -24.82
C LEU A 173 -4.43 -7.93 -25.61
N TYR A 174 -4.33 -6.77 -24.95
CA TYR A 174 -3.83 -5.54 -25.56
C TYR A 174 -2.36 -5.66 -25.99
N LEU A 175 -1.50 -6.26 -25.17
CA LEU A 175 -0.09 -6.49 -25.48
C LEU A 175 0.09 -7.52 -26.61
N LEU A 176 -0.68 -8.60 -26.64
CA LEU A 176 -0.70 -9.57 -27.75
C LEU A 176 -1.14 -8.91 -29.06
N LYS A 177 -2.13 -8.01 -29.01
CA LYS A 177 -2.59 -7.25 -30.19
C LYS A 177 -1.55 -6.24 -30.69
N ARG A 178 -0.62 -5.79 -29.85
CA ARG A 178 0.44 -4.83 -30.21
C ARG A 178 1.75 -5.47 -30.66
N ASN A 179 2.03 -6.73 -30.33
CA ASN A 179 3.25 -7.44 -30.73
C ASN A 179 2.93 -8.79 -31.42
N PRO A 180 2.68 -8.81 -32.73
CA PRO A 180 2.24 -10.00 -33.47
C PRO A 180 3.38 -10.97 -33.85
N THR A 181 4.35 -11.22 -32.98
CA THR A 181 5.38 -12.25 -33.24
C THR A 181 5.83 -12.94 -31.97
N THR A 182 5.19 -14.06 -31.64
CA THR A 182 5.79 -15.07 -30.76
C THR A 182 6.06 -16.35 -31.53
N LYS A 183 7.20 -16.96 -31.22
CA LYS A 183 7.77 -18.16 -31.84
C LYS A 183 6.82 -19.36 -31.94
N LEU A 184 5.70 -19.36 -31.20
CA LEU A 184 4.68 -20.40 -31.25
C LEU A 184 4.00 -20.52 -32.62
N GLN A 185 3.82 -19.44 -33.38
CA GLN A 185 3.19 -19.52 -34.71
C GLN A 185 4.11 -20.16 -35.75
N LYS A 186 5.43 -19.90 -35.68
CA LYS A 186 6.43 -20.54 -36.56
C LYS A 186 6.63 -22.04 -36.28
N PHE A 187 6.25 -22.52 -35.09
CA PHE A 187 6.34 -23.94 -34.73
C PHE A 187 5.09 -24.71 -35.19
N LEU A 188 3.92 -24.07 -35.20
CA LEU A 188 2.66 -24.69 -35.64
C LEU A 188 2.44 -24.65 -37.16
N GLU A 189 3.08 -23.72 -37.88
CA GLU A 189 3.03 -23.65 -39.35
C GLU A 189 4.00 -24.63 -40.05
N LYS A 190 4.95 -25.23 -39.32
CA LYS A 190 5.79 -26.32 -39.84
C LYS A 190 5.20 -27.67 -39.47
N GLY A 191 4.02 -27.95 -40.03
CA GLY A 191 3.59 -29.32 -40.23
C GLY A 191 4.32 -29.89 -41.45
N HIS A 192 5.19 -30.88 -41.20
CA HIS A 192 6.05 -31.62 -42.15
C HIS A 192 7.32 -30.92 -42.64
#